data_AF-A0A5J5USE8-F1
#
_entry.id   AF-A0A5J5USE8-F1
#
_cell.length_a   1.000
_cell.length_b   1.000
_cell.length_c   1.000
_cell.angle_alpha   90.00
_cell.angle_beta   90.00
_cell.angle_gamma   90.00
#
_symmetry.space_group_name_H-M   'P 1'
#
loop_
_entity.id
_entity.type
_entity.pdbx_description
1 polymer ?
#
loop_
_entity_poly.entity_id
_entity_poly.type
_entity_poly.pdbx_seq_one_letter_code
_entity_poly.pdbx_strand_id
1 'polypeptide(L)'
;MQACSSLDSWRQHIGTKNPRLETCHPILHSLVESLNLPKVKNSAKGKVLVRAMYGAKVAIVYICSVFAAALSGSAPNLLDFSVLSTLPWASVFFDVQTTVNSEVRKMFSCGKFTGLRELDAVDACVKTLYPLLQDGFGSNEGEWFQNSVWDLRRTAEELSQGLDNLLKAVAGYFKIVSTGGYALLCNLRTSVGVPNSMLGRKVEEQALR
;
A
#
# COMPACT_ATOMS: atom_id res chain seq x y z
N MET A 1 15.02 -16.63 32.22
CA MET A 1 15.91 -15.57 31.66
C MET A 1 15.57 -15.23 30.21
N GLN A 2 15.43 -16.19 29.29
CA GLN A 2 15.15 -15.91 27.86
C GLN A 2 13.83 -15.13 27.60
N ALA A 3 12.74 -15.44 28.31
CA ALA A 3 11.47 -14.74 28.15
C ALA A 3 11.57 -13.25 28.55
N CYS A 4 12.21 -12.94 29.67
CA CYS A 4 12.41 -11.56 30.13
C CYS A 4 13.27 -10.77 29.14
N SER A 5 14.36 -11.35 28.61
CA SER A 5 15.17 -10.67 27.59
C SER A 5 14.41 -10.42 26.28
N SER A 6 13.51 -11.32 25.87
CA SER A 6 12.68 -11.12 24.68
C SER A 6 11.65 -10.00 24.87
N LEU A 7 10.99 -9.95 26.03
CA LEU A 7 10.06 -8.86 26.34
C LEU A 7 10.79 -7.52 26.55
N ASP A 8 12.00 -7.54 27.10
CA ASP A 8 12.82 -6.35 27.24
C ASP A 8 13.24 -5.81 25.86
N SER A 9 13.70 -6.70 24.97
CA SER A 9 13.98 -6.36 23.57
C SER A 9 12.74 -5.80 22.86
N TRP A 10 11.55 -6.39 23.06
CA TRP A 10 10.30 -5.83 22.54
C TRP A 10 10.08 -4.39 23.02
N ARG A 11 10.15 -4.14 24.33
CA ARG A 11 9.94 -2.81 24.91
C ARG A 11 10.93 -1.78 24.38
N GLN A 12 12.19 -2.19 24.19
CA GLN A 12 13.22 -1.34 23.60
C GLN A 12 12.95 -1.03 22.13
N HIS A 13 12.44 -2.00 21.35
CA HIS A 13 12.27 -1.82 19.90
C HIS A 13 10.92 -1.22 19.51
N ILE A 14 9.85 -1.55 20.21
CA ILE A 14 8.50 -1.12 19.83
C ILE A 14 8.43 0.40 19.83
N GLY A 15 8.96 1.07 20.85
CA GLY A 15 8.98 2.53 20.95
C GLY A 15 9.97 3.25 20.01
N THR A 16 10.86 2.51 19.34
CA THR A 16 11.85 3.11 18.44
C THR A 16 11.31 3.23 17.03
N LYS A 17 11.56 4.37 16.39
CA LYS A 17 11.20 4.55 14.99
C LYS A 17 12.00 3.59 14.12
N ASN A 18 11.31 2.88 13.22
CA ASN A 18 11.97 1.97 12.30
C ASN A 18 12.70 2.78 11.22
N PRO A 19 14.04 2.75 11.15
CA PRO A 19 14.80 3.57 10.22
C PRO A 19 14.48 3.23 8.75
N ARG A 20 14.03 2.00 8.46
CA ARG A 20 13.58 1.62 7.11
C ARG A 20 12.29 2.32 6.69
N LEU A 21 11.43 2.68 7.65
CA LEU A 21 10.20 3.41 7.38
C LEU A 21 10.44 4.92 7.33
N GLU A 22 11.43 5.42 8.06
CA GLU A 22 11.85 6.82 7.96
C GLU A 22 12.48 7.13 6.59
N THR A 23 13.29 6.21 6.05
CA THR A 23 13.86 6.37 4.70
C THR A 23 12.82 6.29 3.59
N CYS A 24 11.60 5.80 3.86
CA CYS A 24 10.52 5.82 2.87
C CYS A 24 10.10 7.25 2.50
N HIS A 25 10.15 8.21 3.44
CA HIS A 25 9.70 9.58 3.19
C HIS A 25 10.41 10.26 1.99
N PRO A 26 11.76 10.39 1.99
CA PRO A 26 12.46 11.02 0.87
C PRO A 26 12.30 10.24 -0.45
N ILE A 27 12.19 8.91 -0.38
CA ILE A 27 11.96 8.06 -1.56
C ILE A 27 10.59 8.35 -2.16
N LEU A 28 9.54 8.39 -1.34
CA LEU A 28 8.18 8.71 -1.76
C LEU A 28 8.09 10.11 -2.35
N HIS A 29 8.74 11.10 -1.73
CA HIS A 29 8.78 12.46 -2.25
C HIS A 29 9.46 12.53 -3.63
N SER A 30 10.63 11.89 -3.78
CA SER A 30 11.32 11.81 -5.07
C SER A 30 10.49 11.09 -6.15
N LEU A 31 9.74 10.04 -5.76
CA LEU A 31 8.82 9.38 -6.67
C LEU A 31 7.71 10.32 -7.12
N VAL A 32 7.12 11.10 -6.23
CA VAL A 32 6.11 12.13 -6.57
C VAL A 32 6.68 13.17 -7.53
N GLU A 33 7.88 13.69 -7.27
CA GLU A 33 8.57 14.63 -8.18
C GLU A 33 8.80 14.01 -9.57
N SER A 34 9.05 12.70 -9.63
CA SER A 34 9.24 11.98 -10.89
C SER A 34 7.94 11.67 -11.64
N LEU A 35 6.76 11.89 -11.03
CA LEU A 35 5.44 11.64 -11.63
C LEU A 35 5.14 12.65 -12.75
N ASN A 36 5.77 12.43 -13.90
CA ASN A 36 5.54 13.19 -15.11
C ASN A 36 4.63 12.40 -16.05
N LEU A 37 3.65 13.06 -16.64
CA LEU A 37 2.86 12.50 -17.74
C LEU A 37 3.65 12.68 -19.05
N PRO A 38 4.19 11.60 -19.66
CA PRO A 38 4.94 11.71 -20.90
C PRO A 38 4.09 12.30 -22.02
N LYS A 39 4.66 13.22 -22.80
CA LYS A 39 4.03 13.71 -24.04
C LYS A 39 4.19 12.66 -25.13
N VAL A 40 3.08 12.17 -25.70
CA VAL A 40 3.10 11.20 -26.80
C VAL A 40 2.55 11.83 -28.09
N LYS A 41 3.21 11.54 -29.22
CA LYS A 41 2.77 11.93 -30.57
C LYS A 41 1.37 11.38 -30.90
N ASN A 42 0.69 12.03 -31.83
CA ASN A 42 -0.75 12.04 -32.19
C ASN A 42 -1.52 10.70 -32.38
N SER A 43 -1.35 9.69 -31.53
CA SER A 43 -2.19 8.49 -31.51
C SER A 43 -3.17 8.52 -30.34
N ALA A 44 -4.46 8.40 -30.62
CA ALA A 44 -5.49 8.30 -29.60
C ALA A 44 -5.23 7.13 -28.63
N LYS A 45 -4.81 5.97 -29.15
CA LYS A 45 -4.47 4.79 -28.33
C LYS A 45 -3.23 5.02 -27.47
N GLY A 46 -2.19 5.66 -28.02
CA GLY A 46 -0.98 6.01 -27.28
C GLY A 46 -1.26 6.96 -26.11
N LYS A 47 -2.15 7.94 -26.31
CA LYS A 47 -2.62 8.83 -25.24
C LYS A 47 -3.36 8.09 -24.13
N VAL A 48 -4.24 7.14 -24.47
CA VAL A 48 -4.96 6.32 -23.48
C VAL A 48 -3.99 5.48 -22.65
N LEU A 49 -3.05 4.79 -23.30
CA LEU A 49 -2.05 3.97 -22.60
C LEU A 49 -1.23 4.79 -21.61
N VAL A 50 -0.70 5.94 -22.04
CA VAL A 50 0.16 6.75 -21.19
C VAL A 50 -0.61 7.31 -19.99
N ARG A 51 -1.87 7.68 -20.16
CA ARG A 51 -2.76 8.07 -19.05
C ARG A 51 -3.03 6.92 -18.08
N ALA A 52 -3.19 5.70 -18.59
CA ALA A 52 -3.38 4.51 -17.75
C ALA A 52 -2.11 4.15 -16.97
N MET A 53 -0.94 4.15 -17.62
CA MET A 53 0.35 3.90 -16.96
C MET A 53 0.69 4.97 -15.93
N TYR A 54 0.39 6.24 -16.23
CA TYR A 54 0.52 7.33 -15.27
C TYR A 54 -0.39 7.12 -14.05
N GLY A 55 -1.65 6.73 -14.26
CA GLY A 55 -2.57 6.37 -13.17
C GLY A 55 -2.08 5.21 -12.30
N ALA A 56 -1.52 4.15 -12.91
CA ALA A 56 -0.92 3.05 -12.17
C ALA A 56 0.27 3.51 -11.30
N LYS A 57 1.15 4.36 -11.83
CA LYS A 57 2.25 4.95 -11.05
C LYS A 57 1.76 5.78 -9.87
N VAL A 58 0.78 6.66 -10.11
CA VAL A 58 0.14 7.47 -9.08
C VAL A 58 -0.43 6.59 -7.96
N ALA A 59 -1.20 5.56 -8.33
CA ALA A 59 -1.83 4.67 -7.36
C ALA A 59 -0.79 3.89 -6.52
N ILE A 60 0.27 3.37 -7.16
CA ILE A 60 1.36 2.69 -6.45
C ILE A 60 2.03 3.63 -5.44
N VAL A 61 2.44 4.83 -5.87
CA VAL A 61 3.11 5.80 -5.00
C VAL A 61 2.21 6.19 -3.82
N TYR A 62 0.93 6.43 -4.08
CA TYR A 62 -0.03 6.76 -3.05
C TYR A 62 -0.20 5.62 -2.04
N ILE A 63 -0.43 4.38 -2.49
CA ILE A 63 -0.58 3.21 -1.62
C ILE A 63 0.67 2.98 -0.76
N CYS A 64 1.87 3.11 -1.35
CA CYS A 64 3.11 3.02 -0.60
C CYS A 64 3.20 4.09 0.49
N SER A 65 2.71 5.30 0.24
CA SER A 65 2.67 6.37 1.25
C SER A 65 1.70 6.08 2.40
N VAL A 66 0.54 5.50 2.10
CA VAL A 66 -0.42 5.06 3.11
C VAL A 66 0.21 4.01 4.02
N PHE A 67 0.90 3.01 3.45
CA PHE A 67 1.62 2.02 4.24
C PHE A 67 2.76 2.61 5.06
N ALA A 68 3.57 3.48 4.46
CA ALA A 68 4.65 4.15 5.16
C ALA A 68 4.11 4.95 6.36
N ALA A 69 3.05 5.72 6.18
CA ALA A 69 2.40 6.48 7.25
C ALA A 69 1.85 5.55 8.35
N ALA A 70 1.02 4.57 7.97
CA ALA A 70 0.36 3.69 8.93
C ALA A 70 1.36 2.87 9.77
N LEU A 71 2.42 2.36 9.16
CA LEU A 71 3.42 1.52 9.84
C LEU A 71 4.45 2.32 10.64
N SER A 72 4.75 3.56 10.23
CA SER A 72 5.69 4.42 10.95
C SER A 72 5.03 5.25 12.07
N GLY A 73 3.70 5.27 12.13
CA GLY A 73 2.98 6.19 13.02
C GLY A 73 3.17 7.67 12.64
N SER A 74 3.62 7.96 11.41
CA SER A 74 4.08 9.30 11.01
C SER A 74 3.17 9.90 9.94
N ALA A 75 2.35 10.88 10.33
CA ALA A 75 1.50 11.64 9.41
C ALA A 75 2.27 12.31 8.25
N PRO A 76 3.51 12.81 8.41
CA PRO A 76 4.31 13.32 7.29
C PRO A 76 4.53 12.33 6.13
N ASN A 77 4.48 11.02 6.39
CA ASN A 77 4.63 10.01 5.33
C ASN A 77 3.39 9.85 4.45
N LEU A 78 2.26 10.41 4.88
CA LEU A 78 1.01 10.37 4.14
C LEU A 78 1.00 11.47 3.09
N LEU A 79 1.16 11.08 1.83
CA LEU A 79 1.25 12.04 0.75
C LEU A 79 -0.10 12.68 0.45
N ASP A 80 -0.05 13.97 0.11
CA ASP A 80 -1.17 14.73 -0.42
C ASP A 80 -0.69 15.42 -1.70
N PHE A 81 -1.04 14.87 -2.86
CA PHE A 81 -0.63 15.43 -4.14
C PHE A 81 -1.79 15.47 -5.12
N SER A 82 -1.78 16.51 -5.97
CA SER A 82 -2.75 16.68 -7.03
C SER A 82 -2.29 16.00 -8.31
N VAL A 83 -3.22 15.37 -9.01
CA VAL A 83 -3.04 14.93 -10.39
C VAL A 83 -3.77 15.86 -11.35
N LEU A 84 -3.45 15.78 -12.65
CA LEU A 84 -4.11 16.59 -13.66
C LEU A 84 -5.61 16.27 -13.73
N SER A 85 -6.46 17.23 -13.38
CA SER A 85 -7.93 17.05 -13.29
C SER A 85 -8.61 16.66 -14.60
N THR A 86 -7.93 16.88 -15.73
CA THR A 86 -8.41 16.46 -17.06
C THR A 86 -8.36 14.95 -17.30
N LEU A 87 -7.76 14.18 -16.39
CA LEU A 87 -7.69 12.73 -16.49
C LEU A 87 -9.01 12.09 -16.05
N PRO A 88 -9.54 11.09 -16.78
CA PRO A 88 -10.85 10.50 -16.48
C PRO A 88 -10.99 9.87 -15.09
N TRP A 89 -9.88 9.46 -14.47
CA TRP A 89 -9.85 8.83 -13.15
C TRP A 89 -9.48 9.80 -12.01
N ALA A 90 -9.16 11.07 -12.33
CA ALA A 90 -8.62 12.01 -11.35
C ALA A 90 -9.59 12.30 -10.19
N SER A 91 -10.88 12.46 -10.48
CA SER A 91 -11.90 12.70 -9.45
C SER A 91 -12.01 11.53 -8.48
N VAL A 92 -12.13 10.31 -9.01
CA VAL A 92 -12.20 9.08 -8.21
C VAL A 92 -10.94 8.90 -7.36
N PHE A 93 -9.76 9.20 -7.92
CA PHE A 93 -8.52 9.19 -7.14
C PHE A 93 -8.53 10.21 -6.01
N PHE A 94 -9.00 11.43 -6.27
CA PHE A 94 -9.09 12.46 -5.24
C PHE A 94 -10.05 12.09 -4.11
N ASP A 95 -11.19 11.47 -4.43
CA ASP A 95 -12.16 10.98 -3.44
C ASP A 95 -11.54 9.89 -2.55
N VAL A 96 -10.82 8.94 -3.16
CA VAL A 96 -10.08 7.89 -2.45
C VAL A 96 -8.99 8.50 -1.57
N GLN A 97 -8.16 9.40 -2.12
CA GLN A 97 -7.07 10.05 -1.38
C GLN A 97 -7.62 10.81 -0.17
N THR A 98 -8.69 11.59 -0.36
CA THR A 98 -9.31 12.38 0.71
C THR A 98 -9.86 11.49 1.82
N THR A 99 -10.61 10.45 1.43
CA THR A 99 -11.26 9.53 2.38
C THR A 99 -10.21 8.76 3.19
N VAL A 100 -9.25 8.13 2.50
CA VAL A 100 -8.20 7.33 3.15
C VAL A 100 -7.29 8.23 3.98
N ASN A 101 -6.90 9.41 3.48
CA ASN A 101 -6.05 10.31 4.25
C ASN A 101 -6.74 10.79 5.52
N SER A 102 -8.04 11.07 5.46
CA SER A 102 -8.84 11.45 6.63
C SER A 102 -8.82 10.35 7.69
N GLU A 103 -9.10 9.10 7.30
CA GLU A 103 -9.10 7.96 8.24
C GLU A 103 -7.71 7.70 8.83
N VAL A 104 -6.65 7.73 8.02
CA VAL A 104 -5.28 7.54 8.49
C VAL A 104 -4.87 8.67 9.45
N ARG A 105 -5.19 9.93 9.16
CA ARG A 105 -4.89 11.06 10.06
C ARG A 105 -5.67 10.96 11.38
N LYS A 106 -6.92 10.48 11.33
CA LYS A 106 -7.74 10.22 12.52
C LYS A 106 -7.10 9.15 13.42
N MET A 107 -6.50 8.11 12.84
CA MET A 107 -5.78 7.09 13.62
C MET A 107 -4.63 7.69 14.44
N PHE A 108 -3.83 8.59 13.86
CA PHE A 108 -2.74 9.26 14.57
C PHE A 108 -3.23 10.20 15.67
N SER A 109 -4.38 10.85 15.46
CA SER A 109 -4.95 11.80 16.44
C SER A 109 -5.45 11.11 17.73
N CYS A 110 -5.72 9.81 17.68
CA CYS A 110 -6.15 9.03 18.84
C CYS A 110 -4.99 8.49 19.70
N GLY A 111 -3.73 8.87 19.42
CA GLY A 111 -2.57 8.44 20.21
C GLY A 111 -2.18 6.98 20.05
N LYS A 112 -2.70 6.29 19.02
CA LYS A 112 -2.31 4.92 18.68
C LYS A 112 -0.92 4.91 18.06
N PHE A 113 -0.05 4.04 18.57
CA PHE A 113 1.38 4.03 18.27
C PHE A 113 1.62 3.61 16.81
N THR A 114 0.74 2.80 16.25
CA THR A 114 0.70 2.45 14.82
C THR A 114 -0.73 2.36 14.30
N GLY A 115 -0.89 2.34 12.97
CA GLY A 115 -2.17 1.97 12.35
C GLY A 115 -2.59 0.51 12.60
N LEU A 116 -1.76 -0.29 13.29
CA LEU A 116 -1.98 -1.70 13.61
C LEU A 116 -2.49 -1.83 15.04
N ARG A 117 -3.80 -1.82 15.24
CA ARG A 117 -4.44 -1.98 16.55
C ARG A 117 -4.00 -3.26 17.26
N GLU A 118 -3.79 -4.33 16.51
CA GLU A 118 -3.34 -5.62 17.03
C GLU A 118 -1.91 -5.52 17.59
N LEU A 119 -1.06 -4.67 17.02
CA LEU A 119 0.29 -4.40 17.53
C LEU A 119 0.24 -3.62 18.86
N ASP A 120 -0.66 -2.62 18.96
CA ASP A 120 -0.90 -1.90 20.21
C ASP A 120 -1.41 -2.85 21.31
N ALA A 121 -2.26 -3.83 20.96
CA ALA A 121 -2.76 -4.83 21.90
C ALA A 121 -1.65 -5.76 22.42
N VAL A 122 -0.75 -6.22 21.54
CA VAL A 122 0.44 -7.00 21.95
C VAL A 122 1.30 -6.18 22.91
N ASP A 123 1.57 -4.92 22.59
CA ASP A 123 2.37 -4.04 23.46
C ASP A 123 1.73 -3.83 24.84
N ALA A 124 0.40 -3.68 24.89
CA ALA A 124 -0.34 -3.62 26.16
C ALA A 124 -0.20 -4.91 26.98
N CYS A 125 -0.31 -6.08 26.35
CA CYS A 125 -0.09 -7.36 27.02
C CYS A 125 1.35 -7.51 27.55
N VAL A 126 2.36 -7.09 26.77
CA VAL A 126 3.77 -7.12 27.20
C VAL A 126 4.00 -6.19 28.40
N LYS A 127 3.41 -5.00 28.41
CA LYS A 127 3.49 -4.05 29.53
C LYS A 127 2.89 -4.61 30.82
N THR A 128 1.81 -5.39 30.72
CA THR A 128 1.21 -6.08 31.87
C THR A 128 2.04 -7.27 32.33
N LEU A 129 2.60 -8.06 31.40
CA LEU A 129 3.32 -9.29 31.70
C LEU A 129 4.75 -9.05 32.24
N TYR A 130 5.41 -7.97 31.82
CA TYR A 130 6.81 -7.73 32.15
C TYR A 130 7.08 -7.54 33.66
N PRO A 131 6.32 -6.73 34.42
CA PRO A 131 6.53 -6.59 35.87
C PRO A 131 6.33 -7.90 36.63
N LEU A 132 5.32 -8.70 36.24
CA LEU A 132 5.04 -10.01 36.84
C LEU A 132 6.22 -10.99 36.72
N LEU A 133 7.05 -10.83 35.69
CA LEU A 133 8.25 -11.65 35.46
C LEU A 133 9.49 -11.13 36.20
N GLN A 134 9.50 -9.87 36.66
CA GLN A 134 10.61 -9.30 37.42
C GLN A 134 10.44 -9.42 38.94
N ASP A 135 9.24 -9.13 39.44
CA ASP A 135 9.00 -9.02 40.89
C ASP A 135 8.79 -10.40 41.56
N GLY A 136 8.60 -11.45 40.77
CA GLY A 136 8.31 -12.81 41.25
C GLY A 136 6.86 -12.97 41.70
N PHE A 137 6.35 -14.20 41.66
CA PHE A 137 4.95 -14.48 41.97
C PHE A 137 4.70 -14.56 43.48
N GLY A 138 3.74 -13.78 43.98
CA GLY A 138 3.01 -14.08 45.21
C GLY A 138 2.12 -15.32 45.05
N SER A 139 1.73 -15.96 46.16
CA SER A 139 1.02 -17.25 46.14
C SER A 139 -0.37 -17.24 45.46
N ASN A 140 -0.93 -16.06 45.14
CA ASN A 140 -2.21 -15.88 44.46
C ASN A 140 -2.10 -15.39 43.00
N GLU A 141 -0.89 -15.21 42.45
CA GLU A 141 -0.67 -14.56 41.15
C GLU A 141 -0.52 -15.54 39.98
N GLY A 142 -0.51 -16.85 40.25
CA GLY A 142 -0.34 -17.89 39.23
C GLY A 142 -1.44 -17.89 38.15
N GLU A 143 -2.70 -17.71 38.54
CA GLU A 143 -3.83 -17.66 37.59
C GLU A 143 -3.79 -16.39 36.73
N TRP A 144 -3.51 -15.25 37.36
CA TRP A 144 -3.39 -13.97 36.65
C TRP A 144 -2.24 -13.96 35.64
N PHE A 145 -1.10 -14.56 36.00
CA PHE A 145 0.02 -14.74 35.08
C PHE A 145 -0.37 -15.59 33.88
N GLN A 146 -1.03 -16.74 34.11
CA GLN A 146 -1.48 -17.60 33.02
C GLN A 146 -2.46 -16.88 32.09
N ASN A 147 -3.41 -16.13 32.64
CA ASN A 147 -4.35 -15.32 31.84
C ASN A 147 -3.60 -14.27 30.99
N SER A 148 -2.60 -13.59 31.56
CA SER A 148 -1.80 -12.59 30.85
C SER A 148 -0.98 -13.21 29.71
N VAL A 149 -0.42 -14.42 29.91
CA VAL A 149 0.28 -15.17 28.86
C VAL A 149 -0.69 -15.60 27.75
N TRP A 150 -1.89 -16.04 28.11
CA TRP A 150 -2.94 -16.40 27.14
C TRP A 150 -3.40 -15.20 26.31
N ASP A 151 -3.58 -14.04 26.92
CA ASP A 151 -3.95 -12.82 26.21
C ASP A 151 -2.84 -12.33 25.28
N LEU A 152 -1.56 -12.40 25.73
CA LEU A 152 -0.42 -12.10 24.87
C LEU A 152 -0.37 -13.03 23.65
N ARG A 153 -0.59 -14.33 23.87
CA ARG A 153 -0.64 -15.31 22.77
C ARG A 153 -1.76 -14.98 21.78
N ARG A 154 -2.97 -14.72 22.27
CA ARG A 154 -4.14 -14.41 21.44
C ARG A 154 -3.89 -13.17 20.59
N THR A 155 -3.43 -12.08 21.20
CA THR A 155 -3.15 -10.82 20.50
C THR A 155 -2.02 -10.96 19.49
N ALA A 156 -1.00 -11.78 19.78
CA ALA A 156 0.06 -12.10 18.81
C ALA A 156 -0.44 -12.92 17.61
N GLU A 157 -1.35 -13.89 17.84
CA GLU A 157 -2.00 -14.66 16.78
C GLU A 157 -2.88 -13.75 15.90
N GLU A 158 -3.64 -12.84 16.50
CA GLU A 158 -4.45 -11.84 15.79
C GLU A 158 -3.58 -10.90 14.94
N LEU A 159 -2.46 -10.40 15.48
CA LEU A 159 -1.50 -9.60 14.74
C LEU A 159 -0.93 -10.38 13.54
N SER A 160 -0.54 -11.63 13.74
CA SER A 160 -0.02 -12.50 12.68
C SER A 160 -1.05 -12.69 11.55
N GLN A 161 -2.31 -12.97 11.90
CA GLN A 161 -3.39 -13.12 10.93
C GLN A 161 -3.69 -11.82 10.19
N GLY A 162 -3.64 -10.68 10.89
CA GLY A 162 -3.78 -9.35 10.29
C GLY A 162 -2.69 -9.07 9.25
N LEU A 163 -1.44 -9.39 9.57
CA LEU A 163 -0.31 -9.23 8.65
C LEU A 163 -0.40 -10.17 7.43
N ASP A 164 -0.84 -11.41 7.61
CA ASP A 164 -1.07 -12.34 6.49
C ASP A 164 -2.19 -11.85 5.56
N ASN A 165 -3.29 -11.35 6.13
CA ASN A 165 -4.37 -10.74 5.36
C ASN A 165 -3.89 -9.51 4.58
N LEU A 166 -3.09 -8.66 5.21
CA LEU A 166 -2.49 -7.50 4.58
C LEU A 166 -1.58 -7.90 3.41
N LEU A 167 -0.71 -8.90 3.62
CA LEU A 167 0.19 -9.41 2.59
C LEU A 167 -0.60 -9.94 1.39
N LYS A 168 -1.67 -10.71 1.63
CA LYS A 168 -2.57 -11.21 0.57
C LYS A 168 -3.23 -10.08 -0.20
N ALA A 169 -3.71 -9.03 0.47
CA ALA A 169 -4.31 -7.87 -0.17
C ALA A 169 -3.30 -7.12 -1.06
N VAL A 170 -2.09 -6.87 -0.55
CA VAL A 170 -1.01 -6.20 -1.28
C VAL A 170 -0.59 -7.04 -2.50
N ALA A 171 -0.38 -8.35 -2.32
CA ALA A 171 -0.04 -9.26 -3.40
C ALA A 171 -1.14 -9.31 -4.48
N GLY A 172 -2.41 -9.33 -4.08
CA GLY A 172 -3.56 -9.25 -4.97
C GLY A 172 -3.59 -7.97 -5.78
N TYR A 173 -3.35 -6.82 -5.14
CA TYR A 173 -3.25 -5.53 -5.83
C TYR A 173 -2.14 -5.51 -6.87
N PHE A 174 -0.91 -5.92 -6.50
CA PHE A 174 0.21 -5.96 -7.44
C PHE A 174 -0.03 -6.94 -8.60
N LYS A 175 -0.70 -8.06 -8.32
CA LYS A 175 -1.13 -9.00 -9.37
C LYS A 175 -2.09 -8.32 -10.35
N ILE A 176 -3.11 -7.63 -9.87
CA ILE A 176 -4.07 -6.89 -10.73
C ILE A 176 -3.34 -5.85 -11.58
N VAL A 177 -2.50 -5.02 -10.97
CA VAL A 177 -1.76 -3.97 -11.68
C VAL A 177 -0.83 -4.56 -12.74
N SER A 178 -0.10 -5.62 -12.38
CA SER A 178 0.83 -6.31 -13.29
C SER A 178 0.08 -6.97 -14.46
N THR A 179 -0.94 -7.79 -14.18
CA THR A 179 -1.74 -8.47 -15.21
C THR A 179 -2.47 -7.46 -16.11
N GLY A 180 -3.02 -6.38 -15.54
CA GLY A 180 -3.65 -5.31 -16.31
C GLY A 180 -2.66 -4.60 -17.24
N GLY A 181 -1.44 -4.30 -16.74
CA GLY A 181 -0.36 -3.76 -17.55
C GLY A 181 0.04 -4.67 -18.71
N TYR A 182 0.21 -5.97 -18.45
CA TYR A 182 0.50 -6.97 -19.49
C TYR A 182 -0.62 -7.04 -20.53
N ALA A 183 -1.88 -7.10 -20.11
CA ALA A 183 -3.03 -7.15 -21.01
C ALA A 183 -3.10 -5.91 -21.90
N LEU A 184 -2.86 -4.71 -21.35
CA LEU A 184 -2.81 -3.47 -22.12
C LEU A 184 -1.70 -3.50 -23.18
N LEU A 185 -0.49 -3.97 -22.83
CA LEU A 185 0.62 -4.11 -23.77
C LEU A 185 0.34 -5.12 -24.88
N CYS A 186 -0.26 -6.26 -24.55
CA CYS A 186 -0.64 -7.29 -25.53
C CYS A 186 -1.66 -6.75 -26.54
N ASN A 187 -2.70 -6.07 -26.06
CA ASN A 187 -3.73 -5.46 -26.93
C ASN A 187 -3.18 -4.39 -27.88
N LEU A 188 -2.10 -3.72 -27.49
CA LEU A 188 -1.45 -2.75 -28.37
C LEU A 188 -0.67 -3.43 -29.50
N ARG A 189 0.04 -4.53 -29.19
CA ARG A 189 0.82 -5.29 -30.19
C ARG A 189 -0.07 -5.92 -31.27
N THR A 190 -1.21 -6.49 -30.88
CA THR A 190 -2.17 -7.08 -31.84
C THR A 190 -2.77 -6.02 -32.78
N SER A 191 -2.90 -4.78 -32.33
CA SER A 191 -3.45 -3.70 -33.16
C SER A 191 -2.48 -3.09 -34.18
N VAL A 192 -1.18 -3.41 -34.10
CA VAL A 192 -0.14 -2.96 -35.06
C VAL A 192 -0.01 -3.92 -36.26
N GLY A 193 -0.68 -5.09 -36.20
CA GLY A 193 -0.51 -6.19 -37.16
C GLY A 193 -1.49 -6.28 -38.34
N VAL A 194 -2.30 -5.26 -38.64
CA VAL A 194 -3.16 -5.28 -39.85
C VAL A 194 -2.68 -4.23 -40.85
N PRO A 195 -1.95 -4.61 -41.92
CA PRO A 195 -1.75 -3.74 -43.06
C PRO A 195 -3.10 -3.51 -43.74
N ASN A 196 -3.50 -2.25 -43.91
CA ASN A 196 -4.54 -1.85 -44.84
C ASN A 196 -4.05 -2.12 -46.27
N SER A 197 -4.16 -3.36 -46.73
CA SER A 197 -3.97 -3.71 -48.14
C SER A 197 -5.13 -4.57 -48.64
N MET A 198 -6.36 -4.09 -48.45
CA MET A 198 -7.53 -4.57 -49.20
C MET A 198 -8.52 -3.41 -49.43
N LEU A 199 -8.05 -2.36 -50.11
CA LEU A 199 -8.95 -1.39 -50.73
C LEU A 199 -8.28 -0.78 -51.95
N GLY A 200 -8.30 -1.51 -53.06
CA GLY A 200 -7.66 -1.05 -54.29
C GLY A 200 -7.68 -2.05 -55.42
N ARG A 201 -8.87 -2.41 -55.92
CA ARG A 201 -9.00 -2.76 -57.33
C ARG A 201 -10.32 -2.21 -57.86
N LYS A 202 -10.22 -1.02 -58.46
CA LYS A 202 -11.23 -0.49 -59.38
C LYS A 202 -11.43 -1.52 -60.50
N VAL A 203 -12.67 -1.93 -60.72
CA VAL A 203 -13.09 -2.45 -62.03
C VAL A 203 -13.48 -1.21 -62.82
N GLU A 204 -12.61 -0.80 -63.74
CA GLU A 204 -12.97 0.19 -64.76
C GLU A 204 -13.81 -0.51 -65.82
N GLU A 205 -15.07 -0.11 -65.89
CA GLU A 205 -15.88 -0.12 -67.10
C GLU A 205 -15.15 0.71 -68.17
N GLN A 206 -14.80 0.08 -69.29
CA GLN A 206 -14.74 0.76 -70.58
C GLN A 206 -15.59 -0.02 -71.59
N ALA A 207 -16.55 0.70 -72.15
CA ALA A 207 -17.53 0.24 -73.12
C ALA A 207 -17.09 0.57 -74.56
N LEU A 208 -17.67 -0.20 -75.50
CA LEU A 208 -17.78 0.04 -76.96
C LEU A 208 -16.51 -0.02 -77.84
N ARG A 209 -16.36 -1.09 -78.64
CA ARG A 209 -16.95 -1.26 -79.98
C ARG A 209 -16.76 -2.69 -80.49
#